data_AF-A0A2V5YK47-F1
#
_entry.id   AF-A0A2V5YK47-F1
#
_cell.length_a   1.000
_cell.length_b   1.000
_cell.length_c   1.000
_cell.angle_alpha   90.00
_cell.angle_beta   90.00
_cell.angle_gamma   90.00
#
_symmetry.space_group_name_H-M   'P 1'
#
loop_
_entity.id
_entity.type
_entity.pdbx_description
1 polymer ?
#
loop_
_entity_poly.entity_id
_entity_poly.type
_entity_poly.pdbx_seq_one_letter_code
_entity_poly.pdbx_strand_id
1 'polypeptide(L)'
;MDHSIYEFLFQGFAFVLGAAVGSFLNVCIYRWPVELSINKPRRSFCPVCKQPIPWHRNLPLISWIWLRGRCANCGAKIAFRYFAVELITALLFLAIWQSFPWQLAIAYWIFVSLLIVGTFIDLEHFIIPDHVTIGGIVAGVVCSLAVPALMEADSRLAACVRSLLAAALGYVILLIVLEAGKIAFGRKRIQFETATPFTWTKRGDDADLVVGTEESLWSDYFAREKDRLLLECEEARIDHHTYGNVTLDFRYDRVTAEGHVLMLDDVTQISGVARELVIPREAMGRGDLKFLAAIGAFLGWRAVLFSLFVGSLLGSIVGLITLVVGKRVWSAKLPFGPYLAFGALSWMFFGQVFLNWYARLLSP
;
A
#
# COMPACT_ATOMS: atom_id res chain seq x y z
N MET A 1 -23.49 27.83 29.74
CA MET A 1 -22.47 28.63 29.02
C MET A 1 -21.10 27.97 29.08
N ASP A 2 -20.66 27.49 30.25
CA ASP A 2 -19.33 26.89 30.42
C ASP A 2 -19.08 25.61 29.60
N HIS A 3 -20.05 24.70 29.50
CA HIS A 3 -19.89 23.48 28.68
C HIS A 3 -19.63 23.78 27.20
N SER A 4 -20.25 24.81 26.64
CA SER A 4 -20.06 25.20 25.23
C SER A 4 -18.63 25.72 24.96
N ILE A 5 -18.02 26.40 25.93
CA ILE A 5 -16.64 26.89 25.81
C ILE A 5 -15.66 25.72 25.83
N TYR A 6 -15.81 24.78 26.76
CA TYR A 6 -14.93 23.60 26.82
C TYR A 6 -15.04 22.75 25.56
N GLU A 7 -16.25 22.50 25.06
CA GLU A 7 -16.46 21.77 23.80
C GLU A 7 -15.74 22.45 22.63
N PHE A 8 -15.89 23.77 22.49
CA PHE A 8 -15.19 24.52 21.44
C PHE A 8 -13.66 24.45 21.58
N LEU A 9 -13.14 24.57 22.81
CA LEU A 9 -11.71 24.46 23.07
C LEU A 9 -11.17 23.06 22.73
N PHE A 10 -11.88 22.00 23.10
CA PHE A 10 -11.46 20.63 22.78
C PHE A 10 -11.56 20.31 21.29
N GLN A 11 -12.58 20.83 20.59
CA GLN A 11 -12.68 20.73 19.14
C GLN A 11 -11.51 21.45 18.45
N GLY A 12 -11.20 22.68 18.89
CA GLY A 12 -10.03 23.41 18.42
C GLY A 12 -8.73 22.66 18.68
N PHE A 13 -8.58 22.08 19.88
CA PHE A 13 -7.44 21.23 20.22
C PHE A 13 -7.33 20.01 19.31
N ALA A 14 -8.42 19.27 19.09
CA ALA A 14 -8.43 18.09 18.21
C ALA A 14 -8.01 18.44 16.79
N PHE A 15 -8.52 19.55 16.24
CA PHE A 15 -8.16 20.03 14.91
C PHE A 15 -6.68 20.42 14.82
N VAL A 16 -6.18 21.23 15.76
CA VAL A 16 -4.78 21.68 15.78
C VAL A 16 -3.82 20.51 15.99
N LEU A 17 -4.16 19.58 16.90
CA LEU A 17 -3.40 18.35 17.11
C LEU A 17 -3.37 17.51 15.83
N GLY A 18 -4.50 17.31 15.17
CA GLY A 18 -4.58 16.59 13.91
C GLY A 18 -3.75 17.25 12.80
N ALA A 19 -3.73 18.58 12.71
CA ALA A 19 -2.88 19.30 11.76
C ALA A 19 -1.37 19.10 12.08
N ALA A 20 -0.99 19.14 13.36
CA ALA A 20 0.38 18.90 13.81
C ALA A 20 0.82 17.46 13.54
N VAL A 21 -0.04 16.48 13.84
CA VAL A 21 0.19 15.06 13.51
C VAL A 21 0.30 14.90 12.00
N GLY A 22 -0.60 15.49 11.21
CA GLY A 22 -0.55 15.46 9.75
C GLY A 22 0.77 15.99 9.17
N SER A 23 1.34 17.04 9.78
CA SER A 23 2.66 17.55 9.40
C SER A 23 3.77 16.52 9.68
N PHE A 24 3.68 15.78 10.79
CA PHE A 24 4.55 14.63 11.06
C PHE A 24 4.31 13.46 10.09
N LEU A 25 3.05 13.17 9.72
CA LEU A 25 2.74 12.12 8.74
C LEU A 25 3.38 12.40 7.39
N ASN A 26 3.45 13.66 6.95
CA ASN A 26 4.20 14.04 5.75
C ASN A 26 5.70 13.66 5.82
N VAL A 27 6.30 13.71 7.01
CA VAL A 27 7.69 13.24 7.22
C VAL A 27 7.76 11.73 7.02
N CYS A 28 6.83 10.96 7.60
CA CYS A 28 6.77 9.51 7.43
C CYS A 28 6.54 9.09 5.98
N ILE A 29 5.56 9.72 5.31
CA ILE A 29 5.22 9.46 3.90
C ILE A 29 6.42 9.73 2.99
N TYR A 30 7.19 10.81 3.24
CA TYR A 30 8.37 11.09 2.44
C TYR A 30 9.55 10.16 2.75
N ARG A 31 9.80 9.81 4.02
CA ARG A 31 11.06 9.16 4.43
C ARG A 31 11.05 7.65 4.36
N TRP A 32 9.94 6.99 4.70
CA TRP A 32 9.90 5.53 4.74
C TRP A 32 10.13 4.86 3.37
N PRO A 33 9.55 5.33 2.26
CA PRO A 33 9.74 4.69 0.95
C PRO A 33 11.18 4.76 0.43
N VAL A 34 11.95 5.75 0.90
CA VAL A 34 13.36 5.97 0.55
C VAL A 34 14.31 5.56 1.67
N GLU A 35 13.82 4.76 2.63
CA GLU A 35 14.57 4.20 3.76
C GLU A 35 15.33 5.23 4.62
N LEU A 36 14.85 6.47 4.64
CA LEU A 36 15.41 7.52 5.48
C LEU A 36 14.89 7.39 6.92
N SER A 37 15.79 7.61 7.88
CA SER A 37 15.41 7.65 9.29
C SER A 37 14.44 8.81 9.57
N ILE A 38 13.37 8.55 10.32
CA ILE A 38 12.43 9.60 10.78
C ILE A 38 13.13 10.60 11.71
N ASN A 39 14.10 10.16 12.50
CA ASN A 39 14.74 11.00 13.52
C ASN A 39 16.05 11.64 13.05
N LYS A 40 16.62 11.19 11.93
CA LYS A 40 17.88 11.71 11.38
C LYS A 40 17.70 12.09 9.91
N PRO A 41 17.73 13.39 9.55
CA PRO A 41 17.85 14.56 10.41
C PRO A 41 16.59 14.86 11.24
N ARG A 42 16.76 15.46 12.43
CA ARG A 42 15.65 15.74 13.37
C ARG A 42 14.63 16.75 12.84
N ARG A 43 15.08 17.73 12.06
CA ARG A 43 14.21 18.78 11.51
C ARG A 43 13.74 18.40 10.11
N SER A 44 12.53 18.85 9.76
CA SER A 44 12.06 18.84 8.38
C SER A 44 12.98 19.68 7.50
N PHE A 45 13.12 19.29 6.23
CA PHE A 45 14.01 19.96 5.28
C PHE A 45 13.35 19.99 3.89
N CYS A 46 13.79 20.92 3.04
CA CYS A 46 13.33 20.98 1.67
C CYS A 46 13.92 19.82 0.84
N PRO A 47 13.13 19.04 0.09
CA PRO A 47 13.66 17.91 -0.68
C PRO A 47 14.61 18.34 -1.81
N VAL A 48 14.52 19.59 -2.29
CA VAL A 48 15.35 20.14 -3.37
C VAL A 48 16.65 20.74 -2.83
N CYS A 49 16.58 21.80 -2.03
CA CYS A 49 17.78 22.48 -1.55
C CYS A 49 18.38 21.90 -0.26
N LYS A 50 17.73 20.89 0.34
CA LYS A 50 18.13 20.20 1.59
C LYS A 50 18.30 21.08 2.83
N GLN A 51 18.00 22.38 2.73
CA GLN A 51 18.04 23.30 3.86
C GLN A 51 16.96 22.94 4.89
N PRO A 52 17.29 22.95 6.20
CA PRO A 52 16.34 22.69 7.26
C PRO A 52 15.28 23.80 7.34
N ILE A 53 14.03 23.41 7.54
CA ILE A 53 12.90 24.32 7.65
C ILE A 53 12.79 24.77 9.12
N PRO A 54 12.87 26.07 9.42
CA PRO A 54 12.66 26.56 10.78
C PRO A 54 11.20 26.37 11.21
N TRP A 55 10.96 26.18 12.51
CA TRP A 55 9.64 25.78 13.05
C TRP A 55 8.50 26.72 12.65
N HIS A 56 8.74 28.04 12.60
CA HIS A 56 7.73 29.04 12.24
C HIS A 56 7.35 29.01 10.75
N ARG A 57 8.17 28.37 9.90
CA ARG A 57 7.87 28.07 8.48
C ARG A 57 7.39 26.63 8.27
N ASN A 58 7.18 25.91 9.35
CA ASN A 58 6.65 24.55 9.39
C ASN A 58 5.36 24.48 10.23
N LEU A 59 4.64 25.62 10.33
CA LEU A 59 3.30 25.67 10.90
C LEU A 59 2.32 24.97 9.92
N PRO A 60 1.63 23.89 10.35
CA PRO A 60 0.73 23.13 9.50
C PRO A 60 -0.36 24.02 8.89
N LEU A 61 -0.78 23.75 7.66
CA LEU A 61 -1.75 24.48 6.84
C LEU A 61 -1.34 25.90 6.46
N ILE A 62 -0.91 26.69 7.44
CA ILE A 62 -0.60 28.11 7.33
C ILE A 62 0.64 28.34 6.46
N SER A 63 1.71 27.60 6.70
CA SER A 63 2.99 27.83 6.01
C SER A 63 2.88 27.59 4.51
N TRP A 64 2.14 26.57 4.09
CA TRP A 64 1.96 26.26 2.67
C TRP A 64 1.16 27.36 1.95
N ILE A 65 0.06 27.84 2.56
CA ILE A 65 -0.76 28.93 2.00
C ILE A 65 0.05 30.22 1.91
N TRP A 66 0.75 30.61 2.99
CA TRP A 66 1.50 31.86 3.03
C TRP A 66 2.67 31.86 2.05
N LEU A 67 3.38 30.74 1.93
CA LEU A 67 4.47 30.58 0.96
C LEU A 67 3.98 30.27 -0.46
N ARG A 68 2.65 30.23 -0.69
CA ARG A 68 2.00 29.91 -1.97
C ARG A 68 2.53 28.62 -2.60
N GLY A 69 2.73 27.60 -1.76
CA GLY A 69 3.25 26.29 -2.17
C GLY A 69 4.68 26.34 -2.70
N ARG A 70 5.54 27.25 -2.21
CA ARG A 70 6.94 27.35 -2.62
C ARG A 70 7.90 27.31 -1.43
N CYS A 71 9.10 26.81 -1.64
CA CYS A 71 10.17 26.87 -0.66
C CYS A 71 10.64 28.31 -0.45
N ALA A 72 10.71 28.77 0.80
CA ALA A 72 11.17 30.11 1.14
C ALA A 72 12.63 30.40 0.79
N ASN A 73 13.47 29.36 0.60
CA ASN A 73 14.90 29.52 0.33
C ASN A 73 15.26 29.39 -1.15
N CYS A 74 14.72 28.38 -1.84
CA CYS A 74 15.06 28.09 -3.25
C CYS A 74 13.91 28.34 -4.24
N GLY A 75 12.71 28.70 -3.77
CA GLY A 75 11.56 28.95 -4.64
C GLY A 75 10.94 27.71 -5.30
N ALA A 76 11.50 26.51 -5.05
CA ALA A 76 10.98 25.25 -5.58
C ALA A 76 9.52 25.02 -5.15
N LYS A 77 8.70 24.47 -6.05
CA LYS A 77 7.30 24.16 -5.77
C LYS A 77 7.21 22.99 -4.77
N ILE A 78 6.40 23.16 -3.74
CA ILE A 78 6.05 22.14 -2.75
C ILE A 78 4.71 21.53 -3.16
N ALA A 79 4.66 20.19 -3.24
CA ALA A 79 3.46 19.48 -3.67
C ALA A 79 2.23 19.82 -2.79
N PHE A 80 1.05 19.87 -3.40
CA PHE A 80 -0.21 20.13 -2.69
C PHE A 80 -0.52 19.05 -1.64
N ARG A 81 0.00 17.84 -1.83
CA ARG A 81 -0.09 16.74 -0.87
C ARG A 81 0.23 17.16 0.57
N TYR A 82 1.27 17.97 0.77
CA TYR A 82 1.68 18.39 2.11
C TYR A 82 0.53 19.07 2.85
N PHE A 83 -0.10 20.04 2.17
CA PHE A 83 -1.27 20.73 2.69
C PHE A 83 -2.48 19.79 2.83
N ALA A 84 -2.73 18.93 1.84
CA ALA A 84 -3.86 18.00 1.85
C ALA A 84 -3.79 17.01 3.03
N VAL A 85 -2.63 16.40 3.28
CA VAL A 85 -2.41 15.47 4.41
C VAL A 85 -2.65 16.18 5.74
N GLU A 86 -2.13 17.40 5.92
CA GLU A 86 -2.35 18.19 7.13
C GLU A 86 -3.84 18.49 7.33
N LEU A 87 -4.56 18.88 6.27
CA LEU A 87 -5.97 19.25 6.34
C LEU A 87 -6.87 18.03 6.59
N ILE A 88 -6.65 16.95 5.84
CA ILE A 88 -7.41 15.70 5.98
C ILE A 88 -7.22 15.14 7.39
N THR A 89 -5.99 15.14 7.92
CA THR A 89 -5.72 14.67 9.28
C THR A 89 -6.42 15.55 10.31
N ALA A 90 -6.36 16.88 10.19
CA ALA A 90 -7.03 17.81 11.10
C ALA A 90 -8.56 17.60 11.13
N LEU A 91 -9.17 17.45 9.95
CA LEU A 91 -10.62 17.24 9.81
C LEU A 91 -11.04 15.87 10.33
N LEU A 92 -10.28 14.81 10.06
CA LEU A 92 -10.59 13.48 10.58
C LEU A 92 -10.43 13.40 12.10
N PHE A 93 -9.40 14.04 12.67
CA PHE A 93 -9.25 14.12 14.13
C PHE A 93 -10.44 14.82 14.79
N LEU A 94 -10.88 15.95 14.24
CA LEU A 94 -12.06 16.67 14.70
C LEU A 94 -13.34 15.83 14.56
N ALA A 95 -13.56 15.21 13.41
CA ALA A 95 -14.73 14.38 13.17
C ALA A 95 -14.78 13.18 14.13
N ILE A 96 -13.63 12.53 14.37
CA ILE A 96 -13.52 11.42 15.33
C ILE A 96 -13.86 11.91 16.75
N TRP A 97 -13.34 13.08 17.17
CA TRP A 97 -13.61 13.64 18.49
C TRP A 97 -15.09 13.94 18.73
N GLN A 98 -15.79 14.40 17.70
CA GLN A 98 -17.23 14.70 17.76
C GLN A 98 -18.10 13.45 17.69
N SER A 99 -17.60 12.36 17.11
CA SER A 99 -18.41 11.16 16.82
C SER A 99 -18.27 10.07 17.86
N PHE A 100 -17.16 10.04 18.62
CA PHE A 100 -16.83 8.94 19.51
C PHE A 100 -16.47 9.42 20.93
N PRO A 101 -16.70 8.59 21.96
CA PRO A 101 -16.15 8.81 23.29
C PRO A 101 -14.63 9.00 23.26
N TRP A 102 -14.10 9.83 24.15
CA TRP A 102 -12.70 10.26 24.10
C TRP A 102 -11.69 9.11 24.10
N GLN A 103 -11.97 7.99 24.78
CA GLN A 103 -11.09 6.82 24.79
C GLN A 103 -10.99 6.16 23.40
N LEU A 104 -12.13 6.02 22.73
CA LEU A 104 -12.20 5.51 21.36
C LEU A 104 -11.59 6.51 20.38
N ALA A 105 -11.85 7.80 20.58
CA ALA A 105 -11.30 8.86 19.74
C ALA A 105 -9.77 8.84 19.69
N ILE A 106 -9.10 8.69 20.84
CA ILE A 106 -7.63 8.59 20.91
C ILE A 106 -7.12 7.36 20.16
N ALA A 107 -7.76 6.20 20.32
CA ALA A 107 -7.38 5.00 19.59
C ALA A 107 -7.59 5.15 18.07
N TYR A 108 -8.70 5.78 17.66
CA TYR A 108 -8.99 6.06 16.27
C TYR A 108 -8.11 7.13 15.64
N TRP A 109 -7.57 8.07 16.43
CA TRP A 109 -6.54 9.00 15.98
C TRP A 109 -5.24 8.29 15.58
N ILE A 110 -4.83 7.27 16.33
CA ILE A 110 -3.68 6.42 15.97
C ILE A 110 -4.02 5.63 14.69
N PHE A 111 -5.19 4.99 14.65
CA PHE A 111 -5.64 4.22 13.51
C PHE A 111 -5.68 5.04 12.21
N VAL A 112 -6.34 6.21 12.23
CA VAL A 112 -6.47 7.06 11.04
C VAL A 112 -5.13 7.63 10.59
N SER A 113 -4.20 7.89 11.53
CA SER A 113 -2.84 8.32 11.18
C SER A 113 -2.10 7.25 10.38
N LEU A 114 -2.23 5.97 10.78
CA LEU A 114 -1.67 4.83 10.05
C LEU A 114 -2.34 4.63 8.68
N LEU A 115 -3.67 4.77 8.61
CA LEU A 115 -4.41 4.70 7.35
C LEU A 115 -3.97 5.79 6.38
N ILE A 116 -3.84 7.04 6.84
CA ILE A 116 -3.40 8.17 6.01
C ILE A 116 -1.99 7.92 5.47
N VAL A 117 -1.04 7.53 6.35
CA VAL A 117 0.34 7.28 5.89
C VAL A 117 0.38 6.12 4.90
N GLY A 118 -0.29 5.00 5.19
CA GLY A 118 -0.38 3.88 4.25
C GLY A 118 -0.99 4.28 2.91
N THR A 119 -2.09 5.04 2.93
CA THR A 119 -2.80 5.51 1.73
C THR A 119 -1.92 6.38 0.84
N PHE A 120 -1.27 7.40 1.40
CA PHE A 120 -0.46 8.32 0.60
C PHE A 120 0.85 7.70 0.12
N ILE A 121 1.45 6.78 0.88
CA ILE A 121 2.60 6.03 0.39
C ILE A 121 2.18 5.10 -0.76
N ASP A 122 1.05 4.40 -0.64
CA ASP A 122 0.57 3.49 -1.68
C ASP A 122 0.19 4.25 -2.97
N LEU A 123 -0.43 5.43 -2.85
CA LEU A 123 -0.75 6.29 -4.00
C LEU A 123 0.47 6.78 -4.78
N GLU A 124 1.62 6.92 -4.13
CA GLU A 124 2.85 7.44 -4.76
C GLU A 124 3.82 6.34 -5.18
N HIS A 125 3.90 5.27 -4.40
CA HIS A 125 4.94 4.26 -4.52
C HIS A 125 4.40 2.84 -4.74
N PHE A 126 3.07 2.63 -4.71
CA PHE A 126 2.42 1.31 -4.86
C PHE A 126 2.92 0.26 -3.84
N ILE A 127 3.35 0.73 -2.66
CA ILE A 127 3.82 -0.10 -1.55
C ILE A 127 3.20 0.37 -0.24
N ILE A 128 3.08 -0.54 0.73
CA ILE A 128 2.71 -0.19 2.11
C ILE A 128 3.82 -0.72 3.03
N PRO A 129 4.64 0.15 3.66
CA PRO A 129 5.77 -0.27 4.47
C PRO A 129 5.36 -1.13 5.68
N ASP A 130 6.22 -2.07 6.05
CA ASP A 130 6.00 -2.95 7.20
C ASP A 130 5.89 -2.19 8.53
N HIS A 131 6.55 -1.03 8.64
CA HIS A 131 6.38 -0.13 9.78
C HIS A 131 4.94 0.36 9.96
N VAL A 132 4.19 0.56 8.86
CA VAL A 132 2.77 0.95 8.91
C VAL A 132 1.90 -0.25 9.20
N THR A 133 2.14 -1.37 8.51
CA THR A 133 1.25 -2.53 8.57
C THR A 133 1.43 -3.33 9.85
N ILE A 134 2.64 -3.86 10.10
CA ILE A 134 2.96 -4.61 11.32
C ILE A 134 2.83 -3.70 12.54
N GLY A 135 3.35 -2.48 12.44
CA GLY A 135 3.17 -1.46 13.48
C GLY A 135 1.69 -1.19 13.78
N GLY A 136 0.85 -1.17 12.75
CA GLY A 136 -0.60 -1.03 12.90
C GLY A 136 -1.29 -2.23 13.54
N ILE A 137 -0.89 -3.47 13.22
CA ILE A 137 -1.41 -4.66 13.89
C ILE A 137 -1.08 -4.60 15.38
N VAL A 138 0.18 -4.33 15.73
CA VAL A 138 0.61 -4.22 17.14
C VAL A 138 -0.12 -3.08 17.84
N ALA A 139 -0.21 -1.90 17.22
CA ALA A 139 -0.93 -0.76 17.77
C ALA A 139 -2.41 -1.08 18.00
N GLY A 140 -3.07 -1.79 17.07
CA GLY A 140 -4.47 -2.19 17.19
C GLY A 140 -4.72 -3.14 18.35
N VAL A 141 -3.84 -4.14 18.54
CA VAL A 141 -3.91 -5.06 19.68
C VAL A 141 -3.69 -4.34 21.01
N VAL A 142 -2.68 -3.46 21.09
CA VAL A 142 -2.40 -2.67 22.29
C VAL A 142 -3.56 -1.71 22.60
N CYS A 143 -4.10 -1.04 21.59
CA CYS A 143 -5.28 -0.17 21.76
C CYS A 143 -6.50 -0.97 22.22
N SER A 144 -6.72 -2.17 21.69
CA SER A 144 -7.82 -3.05 22.10
C SER A 144 -7.68 -3.52 23.54
N LEU A 145 -6.45 -3.76 24.02
CA LEU A 145 -6.19 -4.09 25.41
C LEU A 145 -6.45 -2.89 26.34
N ALA A 146 -6.08 -1.68 25.91
CA ALA A 146 -6.28 -0.45 26.66
C ALA A 146 -7.76 0.00 26.67
N VAL A 147 -8.46 -0.19 25.55
CA VAL A 147 -9.84 0.24 25.30
C VAL A 147 -10.66 -0.95 24.77
N PRO A 148 -11.17 -1.82 25.67
CA PRO A 148 -11.96 -3.01 25.27
C PRO A 148 -13.20 -2.70 24.43
N ALA A 149 -13.71 -1.48 24.55
CA ALA A 149 -14.83 -0.98 23.75
C ALA A 149 -14.56 -0.99 22.24
N LEU A 150 -13.29 -0.94 21.79
CA LEU A 150 -12.93 -1.09 20.37
C LEU A 150 -13.43 -2.41 19.76
N MET A 151 -13.48 -3.46 20.59
CA MET A 151 -13.85 -4.83 20.17
C MET A 151 -15.21 -5.25 20.73
N GLU A 152 -16.03 -4.29 21.19
CA GLU A 152 -17.32 -4.52 21.85
C GLU A 152 -17.21 -5.58 22.96
N ALA A 153 -16.12 -5.58 23.73
CA ALA A 153 -15.78 -6.64 24.67
C ALA A 153 -15.82 -6.18 26.13
N ASP A 154 -16.34 -7.05 27.01
CA ASP A 154 -16.49 -6.77 28.45
C ASP A 154 -15.18 -6.90 29.24
N SER A 155 -14.16 -7.55 28.67
CA SER A 155 -12.86 -7.73 29.32
C SER A 155 -11.71 -7.43 28.37
N ARG A 156 -10.58 -6.98 28.96
CA ARG A 156 -9.34 -6.69 28.21
C ARG A 156 -8.80 -7.92 27.48
N LEU A 157 -8.88 -9.09 28.11
CA LEU A 157 -8.45 -10.34 27.49
C LEU A 157 -9.34 -10.71 26.30
N ALA A 158 -10.66 -10.60 26.45
CA ALA A 158 -11.58 -10.83 25.34
C ALA A 158 -11.35 -9.85 24.18
N ALA A 159 -11.08 -8.57 24.48
CA ALA A 159 -10.74 -7.57 23.46
C ALA A 159 -9.46 -7.92 22.70
N CYS A 160 -8.39 -8.31 23.43
CA CYS A 160 -7.13 -8.73 22.83
C CYS A 160 -7.32 -9.94 21.90
N VAL A 161 -8.04 -10.97 22.37
CA VAL A 161 -8.32 -12.17 21.57
C VAL A 161 -9.15 -11.82 20.33
N ARG A 162 -10.21 -11.01 20.46
CA ARG A 162 -11.02 -10.58 19.32
C ARG A 162 -10.22 -9.77 18.30
N SER A 163 -9.35 -8.86 18.76
CA SER A 163 -8.46 -8.07 17.91
C SER A 163 -7.48 -8.96 17.13
N LEU A 164 -6.84 -9.93 17.80
CA LEU A 164 -5.94 -10.90 17.17
C LEU A 164 -6.65 -11.79 16.15
N LEU A 165 -7.84 -12.30 16.49
CA LEU A 165 -8.65 -13.10 15.58
C LEU A 165 -9.11 -12.29 14.36
N ALA A 166 -9.50 -11.02 14.56
CA ALA A 166 -9.88 -10.13 13.47
C ALA A 166 -8.69 -9.79 12.56
N ALA A 167 -7.51 -9.56 13.14
CA ALA A 167 -6.28 -9.35 12.37
C ALA A 167 -5.91 -10.60 11.55
N ALA A 168 -5.96 -11.78 12.17
CA ALA A 168 -5.71 -13.05 11.50
C ALA A 168 -6.73 -13.29 10.36
N LEU A 169 -8.01 -13.01 10.60
CA LEU A 169 -9.04 -13.09 9.57
C LEU A 169 -8.73 -12.15 8.39
N GLY A 170 -8.38 -10.89 8.67
CA GLY A 170 -8.00 -9.92 7.64
C GLY A 170 -6.83 -10.38 6.77
N TYR A 171 -5.81 -10.95 7.40
CA TYR A 171 -4.67 -11.51 6.66
C TYR A 171 -5.10 -12.72 5.80
N VAL A 172 -5.78 -13.69 6.41
CA VAL A 172 -6.14 -14.96 5.78
C VAL A 172 -7.14 -14.78 4.65
N ILE A 173 -8.18 -13.94 4.83
CA ILE A 173 -9.19 -13.77 3.79
C ILE A 173 -8.60 -13.15 2.53
N LEU A 174 -7.72 -12.16 2.67
CA LEU A 174 -7.10 -11.53 1.53
C LEU A 174 -6.03 -12.42 0.89
N LEU A 175 -5.36 -13.25 1.69
CA LEU A 175 -4.50 -14.32 1.18
C LEU A 175 -5.30 -15.32 0.33
N ILE A 176 -6.48 -15.76 0.80
CA ILE A 176 -7.35 -16.66 0.04
C ILE A 176 -7.79 -16.00 -1.28
N VAL A 177 -8.23 -14.74 -1.24
CA VAL A 177 -8.62 -13.99 -2.45
C VAL A 177 -7.45 -13.86 -3.42
N LEU A 178 -6.25 -13.57 -2.92
CA LEU A 178 -5.04 -13.47 -3.72
C LEU A 178 -4.67 -14.82 -4.36
N GLU A 179 -4.72 -15.91 -3.59
CA GLU A 179 -4.43 -17.25 -4.11
C GLU A 179 -5.47 -17.70 -5.13
N ALA A 180 -6.76 -17.46 -4.87
CA ALA A 180 -7.85 -17.73 -5.81
C ALA A 180 -7.72 -16.90 -7.09
N GLY A 181 -7.39 -15.61 -6.96
CA GLY A 181 -7.15 -14.72 -8.10
C GLY A 181 -5.98 -15.19 -8.96
N LYS A 182 -4.88 -15.62 -8.34
CA LYS A 182 -3.73 -16.19 -9.07
C LYS A 182 -4.09 -17.45 -9.84
N ILE A 183 -4.93 -18.32 -9.26
CA ILE A 183 -5.44 -19.51 -9.95
C ILE A 183 -6.37 -19.11 -11.11
N ALA A 184 -7.24 -18.12 -10.92
CA ALA A 184 -8.23 -17.71 -11.91
C ALA A 184 -7.65 -16.92 -13.10
N PHE A 185 -6.67 -16.03 -12.86
CA PHE A 185 -6.18 -15.09 -13.88
C PHE A 185 -4.93 -15.56 -14.65
N GLY A 186 -4.38 -16.72 -14.32
CA GLY A 186 -3.36 -17.42 -15.11
C GLY A 186 -2.06 -16.62 -15.33
N ARG A 187 -1.48 -16.78 -16.53
CA ARG A 187 -0.20 -16.15 -16.93
C ARG A 187 -0.46 -14.94 -17.82
N LYS A 188 0.39 -13.91 -17.73
CA LYS A 188 0.35 -12.76 -18.63
C LYS A 188 1.24 -13.05 -19.83
N ARG A 189 0.63 -13.07 -21.02
CA ARG A 189 1.31 -13.24 -22.32
C ARG A 189 1.54 -11.87 -22.95
N ILE A 190 2.79 -11.53 -23.26
CA ILE A 190 3.20 -10.28 -23.90
C ILE A 190 3.81 -10.65 -25.25
N GLN A 191 3.13 -10.30 -26.34
CA GLN A 191 3.69 -10.41 -27.69
C GLN A 191 4.32 -9.08 -28.07
N PHE A 192 5.59 -9.11 -28.47
CA PHE A 192 6.30 -7.93 -28.91
C PHE A 192 5.96 -7.63 -30.39
N GLU A 193 5.62 -6.38 -30.72
CA GLU A 193 5.36 -5.98 -32.11
C GLU A 193 6.60 -6.11 -33.00
N THR A 194 7.78 -5.96 -32.40
CA THR A 194 9.08 -6.22 -33.04
C THR A 194 9.90 -7.13 -32.13
N ALA A 195 10.63 -8.07 -32.73
CA ALA A 195 11.47 -8.99 -31.99
C ALA A 195 12.47 -8.19 -31.12
N THR A 196 12.36 -8.34 -29.80
CA THR A 196 12.99 -7.44 -28.83
C THR A 196 14.20 -8.14 -28.21
N PRO A 197 15.38 -7.50 -28.17
CA PRO A 197 16.54 -8.09 -27.53
C PRO A 197 16.32 -8.22 -26.02
N PHE A 198 16.76 -9.33 -25.44
CA PHE A 198 16.79 -9.54 -24.00
C PHE A 198 18.17 -9.97 -23.54
N THR A 199 18.50 -9.67 -22.29
CA THR A 199 19.72 -10.12 -21.62
C THR A 199 19.41 -10.44 -20.17
N TRP A 200 19.78 -11.63 -19.74
CA TRP A 200 19.84 -12.06 -18.36
C TRP A 200 21.30 -12.13 -17.93
N THR A 201 21.67 -11.45 -16.86
CA THR A 201 23.05 -11.38 -16.37
C THR A 201 23.10 -11.66 -14.88
N LYS A 202 23.92 -12.62 -14.46
CA LYS A 202 24.10 -12.94 -13.03
C LYS A 202 24.83 -11.80 -12.31
N ARG A 203 24.33 -11.41 -11.14
CA ARG A 203 24.87 -10.34 -10.29
C ARG A 203 24.89 -10.76 -8.82
N GLY A 204 25.98 -11.41 -8.42
CA GLY A 204 26.14 -11.91 -7.05
C GLY A 204 25.15 -13.04 -6.76
N ASP A 205 24.26 -12.82 -5.79
CA ASP A 205 23.23 -13.78 -5.35
C ASP A 205 21.89 -13.64 -6.11
N ASP A 206 21.78 -12.64 -7.01
CA ASP A 206 20.59 -12.40 -7.85
C ASP A 206 21.01 -12.20 -9.32
N ALA A 207 20.08 -11.82 -10.20
CA ALA A 207 20.37 -11.51 -11.59
C ALA A 207 19.53 -10.33 -12.11
N ASP A 208 20.02 -9.67 -13.14
CA ASP A 208 19.30 -8.61 -13.85
C ASP A 208 18.72 -9.18 -15.15
N LEU A 209 17.42 -8.95 -15.40
CA LEU A 209 16.75 -9.26 -16.67
C LEU A 209 16.41 -7.95 -17.37
N VAL A 210 17.01 -7.74 -18.55
CA VAL A 210 16.73 -6.60 -19.41
C VAL A 210 15.97 -7.09 -20.62
N VAL A 211 14.80 -6.50 -20.91
CA VAL A 211 14.01 -6.78 -22.12
C VAL A 211 13.75 -5.45 -22.83
N GLY A 212 14.39 -5.24 -23.97
CA GLY A 212 14.37 -3.96 -24.67
C GLY A 212 15.00 -2.84 -23.82
N THR A 213 14.18 -1.93 -23.31
CA THR A 213 14.61 -0.82 -22.45
C THR A 213 14.21 -1.00 -20.98
N GLU A 214 13.41 -2.03 -20.66
CA GLU A 214 12.98 -2.30 -19.30
C GLU A 214 14.01 -3.20 -18.61
N GLU A 215 14.51 -2.75 -17.46
CA GLU A 215 15.42 -3.49 -16.58
C GLU A 215 14.67 -3.85 -15.30
N SER A 216 14.79 -5.10 -14.87
CA SER A 216 14.12 -5.64 -13.70
C SER A 216 15.00 -6.67 -13.00
N LEU A 217 14.81 -6.81 -11.68
CA LEU A 217 15.49 -7.84 -10.90
C LEU A 217 14.88 -9.20 -11.21
N TRP A 218 15.72 -10.22 -11.28
CA TRP A 218 15.29 -11.59 -11.56
C TRP A 218 14.33 -12.10 -10.48
N SER A 219 14.62 -11.80 -9.21
CA SER A 219 13.74 -12.12 -8.08
C SER A 219 12.30 -11.60 -8.24
N ASP A 220 12.09 -10.52 -8.99
CA ASP A 220 10.77 -9.90 -9.15
C ASP A 220 9.79 -10.79 -9.94
N TYR A 221 10.31 -11.72 -10.76
CA TYR A 221 9.47 -12.63 -11.57
C TYR A 221 9.15 -13.95 -10.87
N PHE A 222 9.86 -14.31 -9.80
CA PHE A 222 9.78 -15.63 -9.17
C PHE A 222 9.55 -15.51 -7.66
N ALA A 223 8.31 -15.19 -7.30
CA ALA A 223 7.88 -15.18 -5.90
C ALA A 223 7.68 -16.61 -5.34
N ARG A 224 7.68 -17.64 -6.20
CA ARG A 224 7.43 -19.06 -5.85
C ARG A 224 8.37 -19.99 -6.59
N GLU A 225 8.67 -21.15 -5.98
CA GLU A 225 9.40 -22.25 -6.62
C GLU A 225 8.73 -22.79 -7.91
N LYS A 226 7.42 -22.58 -8.08
CA LYS A 226 6.64 -23.05 -9.24
C LYS A 226 6.44 -21.98 -10.31
N ASP A 227 6.87 -20.74 -10.07
CA ASP A 227 6.73 -19.67 -11.06
C ASP A 227 7.61 -19.99 -12.27
N ARG A 228 7.08 -19.70 -13.46
CA ARG A 228 7.74 -19.96 -14.73
C ARG A 228 7.67 -18.72 -15.59
N LEU A 229 8.81 -18.32 -16.12
CA LEU A 229 8.92 -17.27 -17.14
C LEU A 229 9.27 -17.96 -18.45
N LEU A 230 8.41 -17.80 -19.47
CA LEU A 230 8.66 -18.37 -20.79
C LEU A 230 9.07 -17.24 -21.74
N LEU A 231 10.18 -17.43 -22.44
CA LEU A 231 10.64 -16.56 -23.51
C LEU A 231 10.66 -17.35 -24.81
N GLU A 232 9.77 -17.00 -25.75
CA GLU A 232 9.85 -17.52 -27.11
C GLU A 232 10.84 -16.67 -27.89
N CYS A 233 11.99 -17.25 -28.22
CA CYS A 233 13.13 -16.57 -28.80
C CYS A 233 13.31 -16.97 -30.27
N GLU A 234 13.59 -16.00 -31.15
CA GLU A 234 14.10 -16.29 -32.51
C GLU A 234 15.52 -16.84 -32.45
N GLU A 235 16.32 -16.27 -31.56
CA GLU A 235 17.68 -16.69 -31.28
C GLU A 235 17.93 -16.49 -29.78
N ALA A 236 18.55 -17.47 -29.15
CA ALA A 236 19.00 -17.38 -27.77
C ALA A 236 20.39 -17.95 -27.65
N ARG A 237 21.23 -17.27 -26.89
CA ARG A 237 22.60 -17.67 -26.59
C ARG A 237 22.73 -17.84 -25.08
N ILE A 238 23.11 -19.04 -24.66
CA ILE A 238 23.43 -19.37 -23.27
C ILE A 238 24.94 -19.62 -23.23
N ASP A 239 25.68 -18.69 -22.63
CA ASP A 239 27.15 -18.65 -22.63
C ASP A 239 27.78 -18.85 -24.05
N HIS A 240 28.22 -20.06 -24.38
CA HIS A 240 28.87 -20.42 -25.66
C HIS A 240 27.96 -21.14 -26.66
N HIS A 241 26.75 -21.54 -26.25
CA HIS A 241 25.82 -22.29 -27.11
C HIS A 241 24.73 -21.36 -27.66
N THR A 242 24.53 -21.42 -28.97
CA THR A 242 23.47 -20.68 -29.66
C THR A 242 22.35 -21.63 -30.06
N TYR A 243 21.13 -21.23 -29.74
CA TYR A 243 19.87 -21.89 -30.05
C TYR A 243 19.06 -21.01 -30.99
N GLY A 244 18.48 -21.60 -32.04
CA GLY A 244 17.57 -20.90 -32.96
C GLY A 244 16.13 -21.37 -32.75
N ASN A 245 15.18 -20.42 -32.73
CA ASN A 245 13.75 -20.67 -32.53
C ASN A 245 13.45 -21.56 -31.30
N VAL A 246 13.92 -21.14 -30.13
CA VAL A 246 13.79 -21.89 -28.88
C VAL A 246 12.84 -21.20 -27.91
N THR A 247 12.07 -22.01 -27.16
CA THR A 247 11.37 -21.53 -25.97
C THR A 247 12.25 -21.76 -24.76
N LEU A 248 12.73 -20.68 -24.15
CA LEU A 248 13.41 -20.74 -22.87
C LEU A 248 12.37 -20.78 -21.76
N ASP A 249 12.35 -21.86 -21.00
CA ASP A 249 11.51 -22.01 -19.82
C ASP A 249 12.34 -21.82 -18.56
N PHE A 250 12.21 -20.63 -17.99
CA PHE A 250 12.91 -20.25 -16.78
C PHE A 250 12.11 -20.58 -15.53
N ARG A 251 12.81 -21.12 -14.54
CA ARG A 251 12.47 -21.08 -13.12
C ARG A 251 13.51 -20.26 -12.39
N TYR A 252 13.29 -20.00 -11.10
CA TYR A 252 14.21 -19.20 -10.29
C TYR A 252 15.68 -19.66 -10.39
N ASP A 253 15.92 -20.97 -10.34
CA ASP A 253 17.25 -21.58 -10.23
C ASP A 253 17.75 -22.26 -11.52
N ARG A 254 16.92 -22.36 -12.56
CA ARG A 254 17.24 -23.15 -13.76
C ARG A 254 16.52 -22.64 -15.00
N VAL A 255 17.14 -22.85 -16.16
CA VAL A 255 16.53 -22.63 -17.46
C VAL A 255 16.45 -23.95 -18.22
N THR A 256 15.31 -24.20 -18.86
CA THR A 256 15.15 -25.35 -19.76
C THR A 256 15.11 -24.85 -21.20
N ALA A 257 16.02 -25.35 -22.03
CA ALA A 257 16.08 -25.07 -23.47
C ALA A 257 16.06 -26.39 -24.24
N GLU A 258 15.09 -26.58 -25.14
CA GLU A 258 14.93 -27.83 -25.93
C GLU A 258 14.95 -29.13 -25.09
N GLY A 259 14.40 -29.08 -23.88
CA GLY A 259 14.38 -30.24 -22.95
C GLY A 259 15.67 -30.44 -22.13
N HIS A 260 16.72 -29.66 -22.37
CA HIS A 260 17.93 -29.65 -21.55
C HIS A 260 17.77 -28.66 -20.40
N VAL A 261 17.97 -29.14 -19.16
CA VAL A 261 17.89 -28.32 -17.95
C VAL A 261 19.29 -27.85 -17.57
N LEU A 262 19.48 -26.55 -17.48
CA LEU A 262 20.71 -25.88 -17.07
C LEU A 262 20.45 -25.12 -15.77
N MET A 263 21.32 -25.28 -14.78
CA MET A 263 21.22 -24.51 -13.54
C MET A 263 21.74 -23.10 -13.79
N LEU A 264 20.96 -22.08 -13.41
CA LEU A 264 21.34 -20.68 -13.58
C LEU A 264 22.56 -20.31 -12.72
N ASP A 265 22.86 -21.10 -11.69
CA ASP A 265 24.05 -20.90 -10.89
C ASP A 265 25.35 -21.06 -11.66
N ASP A 266 25.33 -21.92 -12.68
CA ASP A 266 26.47 -22.25 -13.54
C ASP A 266 26.54 -21.39 -14.81
N VAL A 267 25.54 -20.53 -15.04
CA VAL A 267 25.41 -19.69 -16.23
C VAL A 267 25.76 -18.25 -15.90
N THR A 268 26.60 -17.63 -16.72
CA THR A 268 27.02 -16.23 -16.48
C THR A 268 26.08 -15.23 -17.16
N GLN A 269 25.68 -15.53 -18.39
CA GLN A 269 24.87 -14.63 -19.20
C GLN A 269 24.03 -15.41 -20.19
N ILE A 270 22.77 -14.99 -20.35
CA ILE A 270 21.86 -15.47 -21.40
C ILE A 270 21.41 -14.25 -22.18
N SER A 271 21.49 -14.28 -23.50
CA SER A 271 21.09 -13.16 -24.35
C SER A 271 20.41 -13.65 -25.61
N GLY A 272 19.49 -12.88 -26.16
CA GLY A 272 18.82 -13.29 -27.40
C GLY A 272 17.80 -12.28 -27.87
N VAL A 273 16.96 -12.69 -28.81
CA VAL A 273 15.86 -11.90 -29.34
C VAL A 273 14.56 -12.64 -29.09
N ALA A 274 13.66 -12.03 -28.32
CA ALA A 274 12.38 -12.59 -27.92
C ALA A 274 11.22 -12.02 -28.75
N ARG A 275 10.31 -12.89 -29.19
CA ARG A 275 9.01 -12.53 -29.78
C ARG A 275 7.90 -12.48 -28.77
N GLU A 276 7.99 -13.33 -27.75
CA GLU A 276 6.96 -13.44 -26.75
C GLU A 276 7.55 -13.67 -25.37
N LEU A 277 6.98 -12.99 -24.38
CA LEU A 277 7.29 -13.14 -22.97
C LEU A 277 6.02 -13.52 -22.21
N VAL A 278 6.05 -14.67 -21.54
CA VAL A 278 4.99 -15.13 -20.65
C VAL A 278 5.49 -15.07 -19.21
N ILE A 279 4.90 -14.19 -18.41
CA ILE A 279 5.25 -14.01 -16.99
C ILE A 279 4.09 -14.42 -16.07
N PRO A 280 4.38 -14.88 -14.84
CA PRO A 280 3.35 -15.05 -13.83
C PRO A 280 2.68 -13.70 -13.53
N ARG A 281 1.35 -13.70 -13.37
CA ARG A 281 0.59 -12.48 -13.11
C ARG A 281 0.56 -12.24 -11.60
N GLU A 282 1.26 -11.23 -11.12
CA GLU A 282 1.08 -10.77 -9.74
C GLU A 282 -0.29 -10.08 -9.62
N ALA A 283 -1.15 -10.66 -8.79
CA ALA A 283 -2.52 -10.18 -8.60
C ALA A 283 -2.58 -8.97 -7.65
N MET A 284 -1.71 -8.90 -6.64
CA MET A 284 -1.79 -7.92 -5.55
C MET A 284 -0.55 -7.97 -4.62
N GLY A 285 -0.19 -6.85 -3.98
CA GLY A 285 0.97 -6.75 -3.09
C GLY A 285 0.72 -7.35 -1.69
N ARG A 286 1.77 -7.94 -1.07
CA ARG A 286 1.68 -8.49 0.30
C ARG A 286 1.44 -7.41 1.38
N GLY A 287 1.72 -6.13 1.07
CA GLY A 287 1.45 -5.01 1.96
C GLY A 287 -0.04 -4.88 2.30
N ASP A 288 -0.92 -5.09 1.33
CA ASP A 288 -2.37 -5.00 1.50
C ASP A 288 -2.93 -6.05 2.47
N LEU A 289 -2.35 -7.26 2.49
CA LEU A 289 -2.75 -8.34 3.39
C LEU A 289 -2.52 -7.92 4.85
N LYS A 290 -1.32 -7.38 5.13
CA LYS A 290 -0.96 -6.89 6.47
C LYS A 290 -1.75 -5.61 6.82
N PHE A 291 -2.07 -4.79 5.83
CA PHE A 291 -2.88 -3.59 6.02
C PHE A 291 -4.33 -3.93 6.40
N LEU A 292 -4.96 -4.91 5.75
CA LEU A 292 -6.28 -5.40 6.13
C LEU A 292 -6.27 -6.08 7.51
N ALA A 293 -5.18 -6.77 7.86
CA ALA A 293 -4.98 -7.30 9.21
C ALA A 293 -4.92 -6.18 10.26
N ALA A 294 -4.23 -5.06 9.97
CA ALA A 294 -4.21 -3.90 10.86
C ALA A 294 -5.61 -3.27 11.01
N ILE A 295 -6.39 -3.18 9.92
CA ILE A 295 -7.80 -2.76 9.97
C ILE A 295 -8.61 -3.67 10.90
N GLY A 296 -8.46 -4.99 10.78
CA GLY A 296 -9.10 -5.95 11.66
C GLY A 296 -8.70 -5.80 13.12
N ALA A 297 -7.43 -5.51 13.40
CA ALA A 297 -6.91 -5.31 14.76
C ALA A 297 -7.57 -4.10 15.47
N PHE A 298 -8.00 -3.08 14.73
CA PHE A 298 -8.65 -1.87 15.29
C PHE A 298 -10.17 -1.91 15.27
N LEU A 299 -10.78 -2.43 14.21
CA LEU A 299 -12.23 -2.32 13.95
C LEU A 299 -12.98 -3.66 14.04
N GLY A 300 -12.27 -4.77 14.23
CA GLY A 300 -12.85 -6.09 14.35
C GLY A 300 -13.18 -6.76 13.01
N TRP A 301 -13.70 -7.98 13.09
CA TRP A 301 -13.88 -8.86 11.93
C TRP A 301 -14.94 -8.37 10.93
N ARG A 302 -15.99 -7.68 11.41
CA ARG A 302 -17.04 -7.13 10.54
C ARG A 302 -16.48 -6.04 9.63
N ALA A 303 -15.61 -5.21 10.17
CA ALA A 303 -14.91 -4.17 9.42
C ALA A 303 -14.01 -4.75 8.33
N VAL A 304 -13.34 -5.88 8.59
CA VAL A 304 -12.51 -6.58 7.59
C VAL A 304 -13.34 -6.93 6.36
N LEU A 305 -14.47 -7.61 6.56
CA LEU A 305 -15.33 -8.04 5.46
C LEU A 305 -15.91 -6.84 4.70
N PHE A 306 -16.37 -5.83 5.42
CA PHE A 306 -16.93 -4.62 4.81
C PHE A 306 -15.87 -3.83 4.04
N SER A 307 -14.68 -3.64 4.60
CA SER A 307 -13.60 -2.89 3.96
C SER A 307 -13.11 -3.58 2.69
N LEU A 308 -13.04 -4.91 2.71
CA LEU A 308 -12.72 -5.71 1.52
C LEU A 308 -13.79 -5.55 0.43
N PHE A 309 -15.07 -5.63 0.81
CA PHE A 309 -16.18 -5.49 -0.12
C PHE A 309 -16.23 -4.08 -0.73
N VAL A 310 -16.24 -3.04 0.10
CA VAL A 310 -16.26 -1.65 -0.38
C VAL A 310 -15.00 -1.32 -1.18
N GLY A 311 -13.84 -1.77 -0.70
CA GLY A 311 -12.57 -1.57 -1.38
C GLY A 311 -12.56 -2.19 -2.78
N SER A 312 -13.02 -3.44 -2.91
CA SER A 312 -13.11 -4.12 -4.21
C SER A 312 -14.17 -3.51 -5.13
N LEU A 313 -15.31 -3.07 -4.59
CA LEU A 313 -16.35 -2.37 -5.36
C LEU A 313 -15.83 -1.04 -5.92
N LEU A 314 -15.21 -0.20 -5.09
CA LEU A 314 -14.66 1.08 -5.51
C LEU A 314 -13.51 0.91 -6.50
N GLY A 315 -12.58 -0.01 -6.22
CA GLY A 315 -11.49 -0.32 -7.13
C GLY A 315 -11.99 -0.78 -8.50
N SER A 316 -13.05 -1.60 -8.52
CA SER A 316 -13.68 -2.07 -9.77
C SER A 316 -14.37 -0.94 -10.53
N ILE A 317 -15.09 -0.04 -9.84
CA ILE A 317 -15.74 1.12 -10.47
C ILE A 317 -14.69 2.05 -11.08
N VAL A 318 -13.65 2.41 -10.33
CA VAL A 318 -12.56 3.26 -10.83
C VAL A 318 -11.85 2.59 -12.00
N GLY A 319 -11.54 1.30 -11.89
CA GLY A 319 -10.97 0.51 -12.98
C GLY A 319 -11.84 0.54 -14.24
N LEU A 320 -13.15 0.32 -14.11
CA LEU A 320 -14.09 0.36 -15.23
C LEU A 320 -14.17 1.76 -15.88
N ILE A 321 -14.24 2.83 -15.07
CA ILE A 321 -14.25 4.21 -15.57
C ILE A 321 -12.97 4.49 -16.36
N THR A 322 -11.80 4.11 -15.83
CA THR A 322 -10.52 4.34 -16.54
C THR A 322 -10.46 3.60 -17.88
N LEU A 323 -11.03 2.39 -17.95
CA LEU A 323 -11.14 1.61 -19.17
C LEU A 323 -12.06 2.27 -20.20
N VAL A 324 -13.24 2.75 -19.77
CA VAL A 324 -14.23 3.41 -20.66
C VAL A 324 -13.72 4.75 -21.19
N VAL A 325 -12.97 5.51 -20.40
CA VAL A 325 -12.44 6.84 -20.79
C VAL A 325 -11.31 6.73 -21.84
N GLY A 326 -10.92 5.52 -22.26
CA GLY A 326 -9.96 5.32 -23.35
C GLY A 326 -8.52 5.73 -23.00
N LYS A 327 -8.28 6.21 -21.77
CA LYS A 327 -6.96 6.19 -21.15
C LYS A 327 -6.63 4.73 -20.87
N ARG A 328 -6.23 3.99 -21.90
CA ARG A 328 -5.58 2.68 -21.79
C ARG A 328 -4.27 2.89 -21.04
N VAL A 329 -4.35 3.06 -19.72
CA VAL A 329 -3.22 2.74 -18.85
C VAL A 329 -3.26 1.23 -18.70
N TRP A 330 -2.96 0.56 -19.81
CA TRP A 330 -2.65 -0.85 -19.87
C TRP A 330 -1.56 -1.06 -18.81
N SER A 331 -1.92 -1.68 -17.69
CA SER A 331 -1.02 -1.89 -16.55
C SER A 331 -0.79 -0.73 -15.57
N ALA A 332 -1.74 0.21 -15.38
CA ALA A 332 -1.75 0.95 -14.12
C ALA A 332 -1.98 -0.04 -12.98
N LYS A 333 -0.93 -0.44 -12.26
CA LYS A 333 -1.05 -1.01 -10.92
C LYS A 333 -1.95 -0.04 -10.16
N LEU A 334 -3.18 -0.41 -9.83
CA LEU A 334 -4.02 0.44 -8.99
C LEU A 334 -3.65 0.15 -7.53
N PRO A 335 -3.34 1.16 -6.72
CA PRO A 335 -3.01 0.97 -5.32
C PRO A 335 -4.30 0.55 -4.60
N PHE A 336 -4.31 -0.65 -4.02
CA PHE A 336 -5.52 -1.18 -3.37
C PHE A 336 -5.70 -0.66 -1.94
N GLY A 337 -4.61 -0.29 -1.28
CA GLY A 337 -4.59 0.27 0.07
C GLY A 337 -5.54 1.45 0.29
N PRO A 338 -5.58 2.47 -0.59
CA PRO A 338 -6.52 3.60 -0.51
C PRO A 338 -7.99 3.18 -0.47
N TYR A 339 -8.37 2.16 -1.24
CA TYR A 339 -9.76 1.68 -1.27
C TYR A 339 -10.10 0.90 0.00
N LEU A 340 -9.16 0.10 0.52
CA LEU A 340 -9.31 -0.55 1.83
C LEU A 340 -9.43 0.48 2.96
N ALA A 341 -8.58 1.50 2.96
CA ALA A 341 -8.61 2.59 3.94
C ALA A 341 -9.94 3.34 3.90
N PHE A 342 -10.48 3.60 2.70
CA PHE A 342 -11.80 4.21 2.55
C PHE A 342 -12.92 3.34 3.12
N GLY A 343 -12.90 2.03 2.82
CA GLY A 343 -13.85 1.07 3.38
C GLY A 343 -13.79 1.03 4.91
N ALA A 344 -12.58 1.07 5.48
CA ALA A 344 -12.37 1.09 6.92
C ALA A 344 -12.86 2.38 7.58
N LEU A 345 -12.58 3.54 6.98
CA LEU A 345 -13.11 4.83 7.46
C LEU A 345 -14.64 4.87 7.40
N SER A 346 -15.22 4.35 6.33
CA SER A 346 -16.67 4.27 6.18
C SER A 346 -17.29 3.34 7.22
N TRP A 347 -16.68 2.19 7.51
CA TRP A 347 -17.12 1.30 8.58
C TRP A 347 -17.01 1.97 9.96
N MET A 348 -15.90 2.66 10.23
CA MET A 348 -15.68 3.33 11.52
C MET A 348 -16.82 4.31 11.84
N PHE A 349 -17.20 5.18 10.90
CA PHE A 349 -18.27 6.17 11.13
C PHE A 349 -19.69 5.64 10.94
N PHE A 350 -19.92 4.72 9.99
CA PHE A 350 -21.27 4.34 9.56
C PHE A 350 -21.60 2.86 9.75
N GLY A 351 -20.70 2.05 10.32
CA GLY A 351 -20.86 0.61 10.48
C GLY A 351 -22.13 0.23 11.25
N GLN A 352 -22.44 0.95 12.34
CA GLN A 352 -23.66 0.69 13.11
C GLN A 352 -24.94 1.02 12.32
N VAL A 353 -24.92 2.10 11.55
CA VAL A 353 -26.05 2.48 10.68
C VAL A 353 -26.27 1.41 9.61
N PHE A 354 -25.18 0.92 9.01
CA PHE A 354 -25.22 -0.16 8.04
C PHE A 354 -25.78 -1.45 8.63
N LEU A 355 -25.32 -1.86 9.81
CA LEU A 355 -25.82 -3.06 10.50
C LEU A 355 -27.32 -2.95 10.83
N ASN A 356 -27.76 -1.79 11.31
CA ASN A 356 -29.18 -1.55 11.62
C ASN A 356 -30.04 -1.60 10.35
N TRP A 357 -29.56 -1.02 9.24
CA TRP A 357 -30.23 -1.09 7.94
C TRP A 357 -30.32 -2.53 7.43
N TYR A 358 -29.23 -3.28 7.50
CA TYR A 358 -29.17 -4.68 7.07
C TYR A 358 -30.09 -5.57 7.91
N ALA A 359 -30.13 -5.37 9.23
CA ALA A 359 -31.02 -6.11 10.13
C ALA A 359 -32.50 -5.88 9.76
N ARG A 360 -32.91 -4.63 9.51
CA ARG A 360 -34.29 -4.30 9.08
C ARG A 360 -34.67 -4.94 7.74
N LEU A 361 -33.71 -5.12 6.84
CA LEU A 361 -33.97 -5.79 5.55
C LEU A 361 -34.26 -7.29 5.74
N LEU A 362 -33.58 -7.94 6.69
CA LEU A 362 -33.75 -9.38 6.97
C LEU A 362 -34.93 -9.69 7.89
N SER A 363 -35.33 -8.75 8.74
CA SER A 363 -36.54 -8.84 9.58
C SER A 363 -37.49 -7.67 9.25
N PRO A 364 -38.16 -7.70 8.08
CA PRO A 364 -39.06 -6.63 7.64
C PRO A 364 -40.31 -6.48 8.49
#